data_AF-A0A2M9XEM3-F1
#
_entry.id   AF-A0A2M9XEM3-F1
#
_cell.length_a   1.000
_cell.length_b   1.000
_cell.length_c   1.000
_cell.angle_alpha   90.00
_cell.angle_beta   90.00
_cell.angle_gamma   90.00
#
_symmetry.space_group_name_H-M   'P 1'
#
loop_
_entity.id
_entity.type
_entity.pdbx_description
1 polymer ?
#
loop_
_entity_poly.entity_id
_entity_poly.type
_entity_poly.pdbx_seq_one_letter_code
_entity_poly.pdbx_strand_id
1 'polypeptide(L)'
;MSKVFRFFFLLFFLSYPLSLTASEKSSDELLNSFLEWSGHPILAEERIVRTLSAEYITELKKDSEESLELFLKNDLKPDKKQNQKQGLDKLRKDLESLERFEGVQIKFSGKEWETLFYDKGNFPDSYYEFETGPVSIRYVFRNLSYRPLPKWGELKLQGSFLLFSESGALLLYKTTPDFPIKDLDIREVRTFSEEDKKHGGNVKNFSENKTELFYFPNHNLAPFYILLLSKILLVFSSFIIFILYAGRFWKFLIEQTRRSHKAEVSFLADKEKAENGFLSD
;
A
#
# COMPACT_ATOMS: atom_id res chain seq x y z
N MET A 1 -15.62 -15.73 -35.89
CA MET A 1 -15.76 -14.43 -35.21
C MET A 1 -15.28 -13.32 -36.14
N SER A 2 -16.07 -12.27 -36.34
CA SER A 2 -15.69 -11.09 -37.14
C SER A 2 -14.43 -10.41 -36.58
N LYS A 3 -13.55 -9.89 -37.44
CA LYS A 3 -12.36 -9.09 -37.05
C LYS A 3 -12.73 -7.93 -36.11
N VAL A 4 -13.92 -7.35 -36.30
CA VAL A 4 -14.46 -6.26 -35.48
C VAL A 4 -14.83 -6.73 -34.08
N PHE A 5 -15.42 -7.93 -33.95
CA PHE A 5 -15.75 -8.50 -32.64
C PHE A 5 -14.48 -8.84 -31.85
N ARG A 6 -13.44 -9.35 -32.53
CA ARG A 6 -12.11 -9.51 -31.92
C ARG A 6 -11.53 -8.18 -31.46
N PHE A 7 -11.72 -7.09 -32.21
CA PHE A 7 -11.19 -5.78 -31.87
C PHE A 7 -11.90 -5.15 -30.66
N PHE A 8 -13.22 -5.24 -30.57
CA PHE A 8 -13.97 -4.77 -29.38
C PHE A 8 -13.69 -5.64 -28.14
N PHE A 9 -13.58 -6.95 -28.31
CA PHE A 9 -13.18 -7.86 -27.24
C PHE A 9 -11.75 -7.55 -26.76
N LEU A 10 -10.81 -7.31 -27.68
CA LEU A 10 -9.45 -6.86 -27.36
C LEU A 10 -9.44 -5.50 -26.65
N LEU A 11 -10.22 -4.52 -27.09
CA LEU A 11 -10.32 -3.20 -26.44
C LEU A 11 -10.84 -3.29 -24.99
N PHE A 12 -11.81 -4.18 -24.74
CA PHE A 12 -12.35 -4.40 -23.39
C PHE A 12 -11.33 -5.09 -22.47
N PHE A 13 -10.52 -6.00 -23.02
CA PHE A 13 -9.42 -6.64 -22.30
C PHE A 13 -8.18 -5.74 -22.17
N LEU A 14 -7.97 -4.77 -23.06
CA LEU A 14 -6.89 -3.77 -22.95
C LEU A 14 -7.12 -2.80 -21.77
N SER A 15 -8.38 -2.53 -21.41
CA SER A 15 -8.71 -1.73 -20.22
C SER A 15 -8.63 -2.52 -18.90
N TYR A 16 -8.54 -3.85 -18.97
CA TYR A 16 -8.28 -4.66 -17.79
C TYR A 16 -6.77 -4.60 -17.51
N PRO A 17 -6.33 -4.23 -16.29
CA PRO A 17 -4.90 -4.18 -16.01
C PRO A 17 -4.36 -5.60 -16.02
N LEU A 18 -3.74 -6.01 -17.14
CA LEU A 18 -3.01 -7.28 -17.24
C LEU A 18 -1.93 -7.42 -16.16
N SER A 19 -1.48 -6.29 -15.58
CA SER A 19 -0.58 -6.21 -14.43
C SER A 19 -1.16 -6.78 -13.14
N LEU A 20 -2.49 -6.83 -12.97
CA LEU A 20 -3.12 -7.45 -11.80
C LEU A 20 -2.94 -8.97 -11.78
N THR A 21 -2.78 -9.60 -12.94
CA THR A 21 -2.70 -11.07 -13.12
C THR A 21 -1.29 -11.57 -13.42
N ALA A 22 -0.29 -10.68 -13.52
CA ALA A 22 1.07 -11.02 -13.98
C ALA A 22 2.02 -11.56 -12.88
N SER A 23 1.53 -11.71 -11.64
CA SER A 23 2.34 -12.14 -10.49
C SER A 23 1.71 -13.39 -9.87
N GLU A 24 2.55 -14.32 -9.39
CA GLU A 24 2.16 -15.51 -8.62
C GLU A 24 1.54 -15.12 -7.26
N LYS A 25 0.43 -14.40 -7.29
CA LYS A 25 -0.30 -13.96 -6.10
C LYS A 25 -1.37 -14.97 -5.75
N SER A 26 -1.61 -15.13 -4.46
CA SER A 26 -2.74 -15.93 -3.96
C SER A 26 -4.08 -15.36 -4.44
N SER A 27 -5.13 -16.19 -4.48
CA SER A 27 -6.48 -15.74 -4.89
C SER A 27 -6.97 -14.53 -4.10
N ASP A 28 -6.63 -14.49 -2.81
CA ASP A 28 -7.04 -13.45 -1.89
C ASP A 28 -6.30 -12.14 -2.16
N GLU A 29 -5.01 -12.20 -2.51
CA GLU A 29 -4.24 -11.04 -2.92
C GLU A 29 -4.70 -10.46 -4.26
N LEU A 30 -5.13 -11.32 -5.20
CA LEU A 30 -5.71 -10.88 -6.46
C LEU A 30 -7.03 -10.14 -6.24
N LEU A 31 -7.91 -10.69 -5.40
CA LEU A 31 -9.17 -10.03 -5.04
C LEU A 31 -8.92 -8.72 -4.28
N ASN A 32 -7.99 -8.71 -3.32
CA ASN A 32 -7.62 -7.49 -2.61
C ASN A 32 -7.06 -6.43 -3.56
N SER A 33 -6.20 -6.82 -4.52
CA SER A 33 -5.66 -5.91 -5.53
C SER A 33 -6.76 -5.36 -6.45
N PHE A 34 -7.72 -6.20 -6.84
CA PHE A 34 -8.88 -5.76 -7.64
C PHE A 34 -9.79 -4.82 -6.84
N LEU A 35 -10.10 -5.15 -5.59
CA LEU A 35 -10.92 -4.32 -4.72
C LEU A 35 -10.25 -2.97 -4.47
N GLU A 36 -8.95 -2.96 -4.18
CA GLU A 36 -8.15 -1.75 -4.06
C GLU A 36 -8.23 -0.89 -5.33
N TRP A 37 -7.99 -1.50 -6.51
CA TRP A 37 -8.12 -0.81 -7.81
C TRP A 37 -9.53 -0.24 -8.04
N SER A 38 -10.56 -0.97 -7.62
CA SER A 38 -11.96 -0.54 -7.74
C SER A 38 -12.34 0.58 -6.75
N GLY A 39 -11.42 0.95 -5.84
CA GLY A 39 -11.57 2.03 -4.87
C GLY A 39 -12.07 1.56 -3.50
N HIS A 40 -11.75 0.34 -3.08
CA HIS A 40 -12.15 -0.16 -1.76
C HIS A 40 -11.53 0.70 -0.66
N PRO A 41 -12.34 1.41 0.15
CA PRO A 41 -11.87 2.51 0.99
C PRO A 41 -10.89 2.04 2.08
N ILE A 42 -11.15 0.89 2.70
CA ILE A 42 -10.26 0.32 3.72
C ILE A 42 -8.90 -0.06 3.15
N LEU A 43 -8.86 -0.69 1.97
CA LEU A 43 -7.60 -1.18 1.38
C LEU A 43 -6.76 -0.02 0.84
N ALA A 44 -7.42 0.97 0.25
CA ALA A 44 -6.76 2.20 -0.19
C ALA A 44 -6.15 2.97 0.99
N GLU A 45 -6.91 3.14 2.08
CA GLU A 45 -6.41 3.80 3.29
C GLU A 45 -5.28 3.00 3.94
N GLU A 46 -5.44 1.69 4.06
CA GLU A 46 -4.41 0.79 4.58
C GLU A 46 -3.08 0.95 3.84
N ARG A 47 -3.11 0.97 2.50
CA ARG A 47 -1.91 1.20 1.70
C ARG A 47 -1.26 2.55 2.01
N ILE A 48 -2.06 3.61 2.10
CA ILE A 48 -1.58 4.95 2.44
C ILE A 48 -0.93 4.94 3.83
N VAL A 49 -1.58 4.36 4.84
CA VAL A 49 -1.05 4.28 6.21
C VAL A 49 0.24 3.48 6.25
N ARG A 50 0.33 2.35 5.53
CA ARG A 50 1.57 1.56 5.44
C ARG A 50 2.70 2.36 4.79
N THR A 51 2.45 3.01 3.65
CA THR A 51 3.45 3.84 2.97
C THR A 51 3.92 4.98 3.87
N LEU A 52 2.99 5.69 4.52
CA LEU A 52 3.33 6.74 5.48
C LEU A 52 4.16 6.24 6.65
N SER A 53 3.80 5.09 7.22
CA SER A 53 4.50 4.52 8.37
C SER A 53 5.93 4.12 7.98
N ALA A 54 6.11 3.53 6.80
CA ALA A 54 7.42 3.19 6.27
C ALA A 54 8.27 4.45 6.01
N GLU A 55 7.71 5.45 5.33
CA GLU A 55 8.39 6.74 5.10
C GLU A 55 8.81 7.40 6.42
N TYR A 56 7.90 7.45 7.38
CA TYR A 56 8.16 8.05 8.70
C TYR A 56 9.25 7.31 9.47
N ILE A 57 9.23 5.98 9.49
CA ILE A 57 10.28 5.19 10.16
C ILE A 57 11.62 5.43 9.50
N THR A 58 11.68 5.45 8.17
CA THR A 58 12.93 5.68 7.44
C THR A 58 13.50 7.07 7.75
N GLU A 59 12.65 8.10 7.77
CA GLU A 59 13.05 9.45 8.17
C GLU A 59 13.52 9.51 9.63
N LEU A 60 12.75 8.92 10.55
CA LEU A 60 13.08 8.89 11.98
C LEU A 60 14.40 8.17 12.25
N LYS A 61 14.66 7.04 11.58
CA LYS A 61 15.93 6.31 11.68
C LYS A 61 17.08 7.15 11.15
N LYS A 62 16.93 7.72 9.96
CA LYS A 62 17.94 8.56 9.34
C LYS A 62 18.32 9.74 10.25
N ASP A 63 17.33 10.49 10.73
CA ASP A 63 17.56 11.64 11.63
C ASP A 63 18.23 11.21 12.95
N SER A 64 17.92 10.02 13.43
CA SER A 64 18.47 9.46 14.68
C SER A 64 19.90 8.98 14.52
N GLU A 65 20.19 8.29 13.43
CA GLU A 65 21.52 7.78 13.09
C GLU A 65 22.48 8.92 12.73
N GLU A 66 22.03 9.94 11.99
CA GLU A 66 22.81 11.16 11.73
C GLU A 66 23.14 11.90 13.03
N SER A 67 22.16 12.04 13.93
CA SER A 67 22.39 12.65 15.25
C SER A 67 23.43 11.87 16.05
N LEU A 68 23.28 10.54 16.14
CA LEU A 68 24.22 9.66 16.84
C LEU A 68 25.63 9.74 16.24
N GLU A 69 25.75 9.74 14.92
CA GLU A 69 27.05 9.88 14.23
C GLU A 69 27.72 11.23 14.54
N LEU A 70 26.96 12.33 14.58
CA LEU A 70 27.47 13.65 14.95
C LEU A 70 28.01 13.68 16.38
N PHE A 71 27.26 13.13 17.35
CA PHE A 71 27.72 13.06 18.75
C PHE A 71 28.97 12.20 18.89
N LEU A 72 29.02 11.04 18.21
CA LEU A 72 30.22 10.21 18.20
C LEU A 72 31.44 10.94 17.64
N LYS A 73 31.32 11.64 16.51
CA LYS A 73 32.43 12.40 15.90
C LYS A 73 32.92 13.54 16.80
N ASN A 74 32.01 14.18 17.52
CA ASN A 74 32.32 15.33 18.37
C ASN A 74 32.93 14.92 19.73
N ASP A 75 32.40 13.86 20.35
CA ASP A 75 32.71 13.50 21.73
C ASP A 75 33.69 12.33 21.87
N LEU A 76 33.77 11.46 20.85
CA LEU A 76 34.70 10.34 20.82
C LEU A 76 35.77 10.57 19.73
N LYS A 77 36.91 11.14 20.14
CA LYS A 77 38.13 11.08 19.33
C LYS A 77 38.84 9.73 19.57
N PRO A 78 38.88 8.81 18.60
CA PRO A 78 39.41 7.45 18.79
C PRO A 78 40.91 7.40 19.16
N ASP A 79 41.68 8.46 18.89
CA ASP A 79 43.14 8.47 19.06
C ASP A 79 43.67 8.78 20.48
N LYS A 80 42.81 9.14 21.44
CA LYS A 80 43.27 9.52 22.80
C LYS A 80 42.61 8.67 23.89
N LYS A 81 43.24 7.55 24.25
CA LYS A 81 42.88 6.63 25.35
C LYS A 81 42.59 7.34 26.70
N GLN A 82 43.16 8.52 26.93
CA GLN A 82 43.07 9.23 28.21
C GLN A 82 41.76 10.02 28.40
N ASN A 83 41.00 10.30 27.32
CA ASN A 83 39.75 11.07 27.36
C ASN A 83 38.49 10.20 27.15
N GLN A 84 38.63 8.88 27.06
CA GLN A 84 37.54 8.00 26.63
C GLN A 84 36.39 7.95 27.65
N LYS A 85 36.68 7.86 28.96
CA LYS A 85 35.63 7.92 30.01
C LYS A 85 34.89 9.26 30.04
N GLN A 86 35.64 10.36 29.99
CA GLN A 86 35.05 11.71 30.06
C GLN A 86 34.23 12.04 28.80
N GLY A 87 34.64 11.54 27.63
CA GLY A 87 33.87 11.61 26.38
C GLY A 87 32.62 10.75 26.40
N LEU A 88 32.67 9.56 27.00
CA LEU A 88 31.50 8.69 27.17
C LEU A 88 30.47 9.27 28.15
N ASP A 89 30.92 9.86 29.26
CA ASP A 89 30.01 10.54 30.21
C ASP A 89 29.33 11.75 29.57
N LYS A 90 30.05 12.49 28.72
CA LYS A 90 29.49 13.60 27.96
C LYS A 90 28.50 13.11 26.90
N LEU A 91 28.88 12.11 26.11
CA LEU A 91 28.03 11.48 25.11
C LEU A 91 26.74 10.94 25.75
N ARG A 92 26.85 10.29 26.91
CA ARG A 92 25.67 9.80 27.65
C ARG A 92 24.71 10.94 27.97
N LYS A 93 25.20 12.06 28.52
CA LYS A 93 24.35 13.22 28.83
C LYS A 93 23.72 13.83 27.58
N ASP A 94 24.49 13.95 26.50
CA ASP A 94 24.02 14.52 25.25
C ASP A 94 22.96 13.61 24.60
N LEU A 95 23.10 12.28 24.70
CA LEU A 95 22.09 11.33 24.21
C LEU A 95 20.87 11.21 25.12
N GLU A 96 21.03 11.27 26.44
CA GLU A 96 19.91 11.34 27.40
C GLU A 96 19.08 12.61 27.19
N SER A 97 19.70 13.70 26.69
CA SER A 97 18.97 14.92 26.32
C SER A 97 18.08 14.76 25.09
N LEU A 98 18.32 13.74 24.25
CA LEU A 98 17.47 13.44 23.11
C LEU A 98 16.29 12.59 23.58
N GLU A 99 15.13 13.21 23.69
CA GLU A 99 13.87 12.56 24.12
C GLU A 99 13.41 11.38 23.24
N ARG A 100 14.11 11.08 22.14
CA ARG A 100 13.78 10.01 21.18
C ARG A 100 14.31 8.63 21.56
N PHE A 101 15.36 8.55 22.37
CA PHE A 101 16.01 7.27 22.72
C PHE A 101 15.61 6.83 24.12
N GLU A 102 15.28 5.55 24.26
CA GLU A 102 15.08 4.91 25.56
C GLU A 102 16.37 4.24 26.06
N GLY A 103 17.22 3.79 25.15
CA GLY A 103 18.54 3.30 25.49
C GLY A 103 19.46 3.18 24.30
N VAL A 104 20.76 3.21 24.60
CA VAL A 104 21.84 3.09 23.61
C VAL A 104 22.96 2.20 24.15
N GLN A 105 23.41 1.24 23.34
CA GLN A 105 24.65 0.50 23.53
C GLN A 105 25.63 0.82 22.41
N ILE A 106 26.91 0.79 22.74
CA ILE A 106 27.98 0.95 21.77
C ILE A 106 28.97 -0.19 21.87
N LYS A 107 29.61 -0.51 20.76
CA LYS A 107 30.69 -1.48 20.69
C LYS A 107 31.79 -0.91 19.83
N PHE A 108 32.98 -0.81 20.42
CA PHE A 108 34.20 -0.52 19.66
C PHE A 108 34.76 -1.81 19.06
N SER A 109 35.45 -1.71 17.93
CA SER A 109 36.15 -2.84 17.31
C SER A 109 37.03 -3.59 18.32
N GLY A 110 36.79 -4.91 18.46
CA GLY A 110 37.50 -5.79 19.38
C GLY A 110 37.10 -5.70 20.86
N LYS A 111 36.05 -4.93 21.22
CA LYS A 111 35.52 -4.84 22.59
C LYS A 111 34.13 -5.49 22.73
N GLU A 112 33.69 -5.69 23.97
CA GLU A 112 32.31 -6.07 24.30
C GLU A 112 31.35 -4.88 24.17
N TRP A 113 30.05 -5.17 24.15
CA TRP A 113 29.00 -4.17 24.16
C TRP A 113 28.97 -3.42 25.50
N GLU A 114 29.03 -2.10 25.44
CA GLU A 114 28.94 -1.21 26.59
C GLU A 114 27.61 -0.45 26.52
N THR A 115 26.81 -0.54 27.59
CA THR A 115 25.53 0.19 27.67
C THR A 115 25.79 1.61 28.15
N LEU A 116 25.45 2.61 27.34
CA LEU A 116 25.57 4.01 27.72
C LEU A 116 24.50 4.40 28.72
N PHE A 117 23.24 4.09 28.39
CA PHE A 117 22.09 4.25 29.27
C PHE A 117 20.94 3.35 28.80
N TYR A 118 20.17 2.85 29.76
CA TYR A 118 18.89 2.18 29.58
C TYR A 118 18.27 1.97 30.97
N ASP A 119 17.11 2.57 31.24
CA ASP A 119 16.58 2.65 32.60
C ASP A 119 15.84 1.38 33.07
N LYS A 120 15.55 0.44 32.16
CA LYS A 120 14.71 -0.74 32.43
C LYS A 120 15.52 -2.03 32.69
N GLY A 121 16.81 -1.92 33.00
CA GLY A 121 17.68 -3.05 33.35
C GLY A 121 18.52 -3.56 32.18
N ASN A 122 18.33 -4.81 31.78
CA ASN A 122 19.06 -5.39 30.65
C ASN A 122 18.54 -4.82 29.33
N PHE A 123 19.45 -4.50 28.42
CA PHE A 123 19.09 -4.02 27.10
C PHE A 123 18.21 -5.05 26.36
N PRO A 124 17.13 -4.61 25.67
CA PRO A 124 16.15 -5.53 25.12
C PRO A 124 16.69 -6.27 23.90
N ASP A 125 16.10 -7.43 23.60
CA ASP A 125 16.49 -8.25 22.43
C ASP A 125 16.02 -7.63 21.09
N SER A 126 14.98 -6.79 21.12
CA SER A 126 14.53 -6.02 19.96
C SER A 126 15.13 -4.61 19.99
N TYR A 127 16.06 -4.35 19.08
CA TYR A 127 16.81 -3.10 18.96
C TYR A 127 17.11 -2.76 17.51
N TYR A 128 17.37 -1.48 17.22
CA TYR A 128 17.96 -1.06 15.95
C TYR A 128 19.48 -1.07 16.06
N GLU A 129 20.18 -1.39 14.98
CA GLU A 129 21.63 -1.47 14.94
C GLU A 129 22.15 -0.84 13.66
N PHE A 130 23.19 -0.02 13.77
CA PHE A 130 23.94 0.51 12.63
C PHE A 130 25.42 0.63 12.98
N GLU A 131 26.25 0.70 11.94
CA GLU A 131 27.71 0.78 12.06
C GLU A 131 28.21 2.11 11.51
N THR A 132 29.11 2.75 12.25
CA THR A 132 29.79 3.98 11.82
C THR A 132 31.29 3.90 12.13
N GLY A 133 32.07 3.67 11.08
CA GLY A 133 33.51 3.48 11.18
C GLY A 133 33.88 2.29 12.10
N PRO A 134 34.68 2.49 13.17
CA PRO A 134 35.09 1.43 14.08
C PRO A 134 34.09 1.15 15.22
N VAL A 135 32.88 1.72 15.17
CA VAL A 135 31.87 1.63 16.23
C VAL A 135 30.57 1.06 15.68
N SER A 136 30.02 0.05 16.36
CA SER A 136 28.66 -0.43 16.16
C SER A 136 27.77 0.14 17.28
N ILE A 137 26.57 0.58 16.94
CA ILE A 137 25.62 1.17 17.91
C ILE A 137 24.32 0.39 17.86
N ARG A 138 23.78 0.05 19.03
CA ARG A 138 22.41 -0.42 19.19
C ARG A 138 21.59 0.63 19.92
N TYR A 139 20.36 0.85 19.48
CA TYR A 139 19.47 1.81 20.11
C TYR A 139 18.03 1.33 20.12
N VAL A 140 17.28 1.85 21.09
CA VAL A 140 15.85 1.60 21.28
C VAL A 140 15.16 2.95 21.33
N PHE A 141 14.06 3.10 20.61
CA PHE A 141 13.26 4.32 20.65
C PHE A 141 12.47 4.41 21.96
N ARG A 142 12.26 5.63 22.42
CA ARG A 142 11.30 5.94 23.48
C ARG A 142 9.92 6.15 22.87
N ASN A 143 8.88 6.05 23.71
CA ASN A 143 7.56 6.56 23.37
C ASN A 143 7.66 8.03 22.96
N LEU A 144 7.38 8.32 21.70
CA LEU A 144 7.32 9.66 21.16
C LEU A 144 5.94 10.25 21.44
N SER A 145 5.93 11.54 21.79
CA SER A 145 4.68 12.29 21.90
C SER A 145 3.99 12.39 20.53
N TYR A 146 2.69 12.65 20.57
CA TYR A 146 1.87 12.80 19.37
C TYR A 146 2.48 13.81 18.39
N ARG A 147 2.80 13.35 17.18
CA ARG A 147 3.29 14.19 16.10
C ARG A 147 2.38 14.05 14.88
N PRO A 148 1.46 15.02 14.64
CA PRO A 148 0.67 15.01 13.43
C PRO A 148 1.59 15.24 12.22
N LEU A 149 1.50 14.38 11.20
CA LEU A 149 2.24 14.61 9.96
C LEU A 149 1.54 15.71 9.14
N PRO A 150 2.29 16.55 8.40
CA PRO A 150 1.73 17.69 7.65
C PRO A 150 0.58 17.32 6.69
N LYS A 151 0.56 16.08 6.20
CA LYS A 151 -0.39 15.60 5.19
C LYS A 151 -1.65 14.93 5.76
N TRP A 152 -1.82 14.82 7.08
CA TRP A 152 -2.95 14.06 7.65
C TRP A 152 -4.32 14.58 7.19
N GLY A 153 -4.50 15.90 7.14
CA GLY A 153 -5.75 16.51 6.68
C GLY A 153 -6.03 16.29 5.19
N GLU A 154 -4.97 16.24 4.36
CA GLU A 154 -5.08 16.01 2.92
C GLU A 154 -5.42 14.56 2.59
N LEU A 155 -4.89 13.62 3.39
CA LEU A 155 -5.04 12.19 3.16
C LEU A 155 -6.43 11.65 3.54
N LYS A 156 -7.27 12.46 4.21
CA LYS A 156 -8.66 12.14 4.58
C LYS A 156 -8.81 10.76 5.24
N LEU A 157 -7.80 10.36 6.02
CA LEU A 157 -7.76 9.10 6.74
C LEU A 157 -8.94 9.05 7.73
N GLN A 158 -9.82 8.06 7.64
CA GLN A 158 -10.94 7.91 8.57
C GLN A 158 -10.63 6.95 9.71
N GLY A 159 -9.76 5.97 9.47
CA GLY A 159 -9.34 4.99 10.45
C GLY A 159 -8.43 5.57 11.53
N SER A 160 -8.26 4.76 12.58
CA SER A 160 -7.26 4.95 13.61
C SER A 160 -6.08 4.01 13.35
N PHE A 161 -4.86 4.46 13.59
CA PHE A 161 -3.68 3.61 13.52
C PHE A 161 -2.68 3.95 14.61
N LEU A 162 -1.94 2.94 15.04
CA LEU A 162 -0.88 3.06 16.03
C LEU A 162 0.33 2.29 15.54
N LEU A 163 1.49 2.96 15.54
CA LEU A 163 2.76 2.43 15.12
C LEU A 163 3.68 2.31 16.33
N PHE A 164 4.09 1.08 16.61
CA PHE A 164 5.00 0.75 17.70
C PHE A 164 6.32 0.21 17.15
N SER A 165 7.39 0.40 17.90
CA SER A 165 8.56 -0.47 17.82
C SER A 165 8.23 -1.80 18.49
N GLU A 166 8.86 -2.88 18.04
CA GLU A 166 8.77 -4.22 18.64
C GLU A 166 9.25 -4.24 20.11
N SER A 167 10.05 -3.25 20.52
CA SER A 167 10.41 -2.96 21.93
C SER A 167 9.25 -2.40 22.78
N GLY A 168 8.09 -2.13 22.17
CA GLY A 168 6.91 -1.57 22.82
C GLY A 168 6.81 -0.05 22.76
N ALA A 169 7.76 0.63 22.12
CA ALA A 169 7.77 2.08 22.05
C ALA A 169 6.76 2.64 21.03
N LEU A 170 5.86 3.53 21.44
CA LEU A 170 4.94 4.21 20.53
C LEU A 170 5.69 5.26 19.69
N LEU A 171 5.71 5.08 18.37
CA LEU A 171 6.45 5.96 17.46
C LEU A 171 5.54 6.98 16.77
N LEU A 172 4.34 6.56 16.37
CA LEU A 172 3.37 7.41 15.68
C LEU A 172 1.97 6.89 15.93
N TYR A 173 0.99 7.77 16.06
CA TYR A 173 -0.40 7.36 16.13
C TYR A 173 -1.34 8.43 15.60
N LYS A 174 -2.46 8.01 15.05
CA LYS A 174 -3.63 8.85 14.77
C LYS A 174 -4.85 8.12 15.28
N THR A 175 -5.55 8.72 16.22
CA THR A 175 -6.79 8.16 16.79
C THR A 175 -7.96 9.08 16.48
N THR A 176 -9.14 8.49 16.30
CA THR A 176 -10.41 9.23 16.28
C THR A 176 -10.84 9.58 17.71
N PRO A 177 -11.64 10.65 17.91
CA PRO A 177 -12.11 11.04 19.25
C PRO A 177 -12.81 9.92 20.03
N ASP A 178 -13.51 9.03 19.33
CA ASP A 178 -14.26 7.92 19.90
C ASP A 178 -13.44 6.61 20.01
N PHE A 179 -12.12 6.66 19.81
CA PHE A 179 -11.28 5.46 19.89
C PHE A 179 -11.25 4.91 21.33
N PRO A 180 -11.51 3.60 21.54
CA PRO A 180 -11.77 3.06 22.87
C PRO A 180 -10.53 3.00 23.78
N ILE A 181 -9.35 2.87 23.18
CA ILE A 181 -8.07 2.79 23.90
C ILE A 181 -7.60 4.20 24.26
N LYS A 182 -7.55 4.49 25.55
CA LYS A 182 -7.04 5.77 26.07
C LYS A 182 -5.57 5.68 26.44
N ASP A 183 -5.16 4.56 27.03
CA ASP A 183 -3.77 4.30 27.35
C ASP A 183 -3.12 3.68 26.12
N LEU A 184 -2.26 4.45 25.45
CA LEU A 184 -1.58 4.05 24.21
C LEU A 184 -0.46 3.04 24.46
N ASP A 185 -0.67 2.10 25.39
CA ASP A 185 0.22 0.99 25.68
C ASP A 185 0.03 -0.12 24.65
N ILE A 186 1.15 -0.63 24.12
CA ILE A 186 1.17 -1.73 23.17
C ILE A 186 0.43 -2.98 23.68
N ARG A 187 0.44 -3.24 25.00
CA ARG A 187 -0.21 -4.43 25.59
C ARG A 187 -1.72 -4.38 25.49
N GLU A 188 -2.29 -3.22 25.77
CA GLU A 188 -3.73 -2.96 25.64
C GLU A 188 -4.12 -3.00 24.16
N VAL A 189 -3.33 -2.37 23.29
CA VAL A 189 -3.57 -2.36 21.84
C VAL A 189 -3.53 -3.77 21.23
N ARG A 190 -2.57 -4.61 21.64
CA ARG A 190 -2.52 -6.01 21.21
C ARG A 190 -3.72 -6.80 21.68
N THR A 191 -4.11 -6.64 22.96
CA THR A 191 -5.26 -7.34 23.54
C THR A 191 -6.55 -6.94 22.82
N PHE A 192 -6.76 -5.64 22.62
CA PHE A 192 -7.91 -5.10 21.88
C PHE A 192 -7.91 -5.57 20.42
N SER A 193 -6.75 -5.57 19.74
CA SER A 193 -6.62 -6.06 18.38
C SER A 193 -6.98 -7.54 18.25
N GLU A 194 -6.57 -8.37 19.21
CA GLU A 194 -6.91 -9.80 19.22
C GLU A 194 -8.38 -10.03 19.53
N GLU A 195 -8.93 -9.26 20.46
CA GLU A 195 -10.34 -9.34 20.84
C GLU A 195 -11.26 -8.91 19.70
N ASP A 196 -11.00 -7.78 19.05
CA ASP A 196 -11.80 -7.31 17.92
C ASP A 196 -11.74 -8.32 16.76
N LYS A 197 -10.56 -8.89 16.48
CA LYS A 197 -10.41 -9.96 15.48
C LYS A 197 -11.25 -11.21 15.82
N LYS A 198 -11.34 -11.60 17.09
CA LYS A 198 -12.20 -12.73 17.53
C LYS A 198 -13.68 -12.45 17.34
N HIS A 199 -14.09 -11.18 17.48
CA HIS A 199 -15.48 -10.75 17.29
C HIS A 199 -15.84 -10.46 15.83
N GLY A 200 -14.96 -10.79 14.88
CA GLY A 200 -15.18 -10.57 13.44
C GLY A 200 -14.84 -9.15 12.97
N GLY A 201 -14.14 -8.38 13.80
CA GLY A 201 -13.60 -7.07 13.45
C GLY A 201 -12.50 -7.15 12.39
N ASN A 202 -12.40 -6.11 11.57
CA ASN A 202 -11.43 -5.98 10.48
C ASN A 202 -10.12 -5.35 10.96
N VAL A 203 -9.50 -5.91 12.01
CA VAL A 203 -8.17 -5.44 12.45
C VAL A 203 -7.08 -6.11 11.65
N LYS A 204 -6.12 -5.29 11.18
CA LYS A 204 -4.91 -5.79 10.55
C LYS A 204 -3.69 -5.31 11.33
N ASN A 205 -2.81 -6.26 11.63
CA ASN A 205 -1.50 -6.02 12.22
C ASN A 205 -0.44 -6.28 11.14
N PHE A 206 0.43 -5.30 10.92
CA PHE A 206 1.62 -5.45 10.08
C PHE A 206 2.86 -5.40 10.96
N SER A 207 3.59 -6.50 10.99
CA SER A 207 4.89 -6.58 11.63
C SER A 207 5.97 -6.58 10.56
N GLU A 208 6.69 -5.48 10.42
CA GLU A 208 7.79 -5.35 9.46
C GLU A 208 8.93 -4.52 10.07
N ASN A 209 10.18 -4.91 9.81
CA ASN A 209 11.38 -4.15 10.19
C ASN A 209 11.48 -3.71 11.66
N LYS A 210 11.12 -4.60 12.60
CA LYS A 210 11.12 -4.36 14.06
C LYS A 210 10.10 -3.30 14.51
N THR A 211 9.05 -3.13 13.72
CA THR A 211 7.89 -2.28 14.01
C THR A 211 6.59 -3.03 13.82
N GLU A 212 5.60 -2.68 14.64
CA GLU A 212 4.24 -3.19 14.59
C GLU A 212 3.27 -2.04 14.30
N LEU A 213 2.52 -2.16 13.21
CA LEU A 213 1.48 -1.22 12.82
C LEU A 213 0.11 -1.86 13.04
N PHE A 214 -0.66 -1.30 13.96
CA PHE A 214 -2.05 -1.63 14.19
C PHE A 214 -2.93 -0.66 13.43
N TYR A 215 -3.76 -1.17 12.53
CA TYR A 215 -4.73 -0.37 11.78
C TYR A 215 -6.17 -0.80 12.09
N PHE A 216 -6.97 0.18 12.48
CA PHE A 216 -8.38 0.05 12.85
C PHE A 216 -9.24 0.85 11.87
N PRO A 217 -9.85 0.19 10.88
CA PRO A 217 -10.65 0.88 9.87
C PRO A 217 -11.95 1.43 10.47
N ASN A 218 -12.37 2.61 10.03
CA ASN A 218 -13.62 3.25 10.42
C ASN A 218 -14.46 3.63 9.19
N HIS A 219 -14.56 2.71 8.23
CA HIS A 219 -15.30 2.92 6.99
C HIS A 219 -16.60 2.12 6.99
N ASN A 220 -17.69 2.75 6.54
CA ASN A 220 -18.88 2.02 6.15
C ASN A 220 -18.70 1.45 4.74
N LEU A 221 -18.62 0.13 4.62
CA LEU A 221 -18.40 -0.56 3.35
C LEU A 221 -19.68 -0.72 2.50
N ALA A 222 -20.87 -0.58 3.09
CA ALA A 222 -22.11 -0.83 2.38
C ALA A 222 -22.29 0.03 1.11
N PRO A 223 -22.04 1.36 1.13
CA PRO A 223 -22.14 2.19 -0.07
C PRO A 223 -21.17 1.75 -1.16
N PHE A 224 -19.96 1.34 -0.79
CA PHE A 224 -18.96 0.87 -1.74
C PHE A 224 -19.44 -0.39 -2.47
N TYR A 225 -19.94 -1.39 -1.75
CA TYR A 225 -20.43 -2.63 -2.37
C TYR A 225 -21.70 -2.41 -3.20
N ILE A 226 -22.60 -1.53 -2.77
CA ILE A 226 -23.79 -1.15 -3.56
C ILE A 226 -23.37 -0.50 -4.89
N LEU A 227 -22.42 0.43 -4.84
CA LEU A 227 -21.90 1.09 -6.04
C LEU A 227 -21.13 0.11 -6.94
N LEU A 228 -20.34 -0.79 -6.35
CA LEU A 228 -19.61 -1.82 -7.10
C LEU A 228 -20.59 -2.75 -7.83
N LEU A 229 -21.63 -3.22 -7.15
CA LEU A 229 -22.67 -4.07 -7.74
C LEU A 229 -23.43 -3.34 -8.85
N SER A 230 -23.78 -2.07 -8.63
CA SER A 230 -24.43 -1.23 -9.64
C SER A 230 -23.58 -1.08 -10.91
N LYS A 231 -22.27 -0.83 -10.76
CA LYS A 231 -21.33 -0.76 -11.90
C LYS A 231 -21.26 -2.08 -12.66
N ILE A 232 -21.15 -3.20 -11.94
CA ILE A 232 -21.13 -4.54 -12.54
C ILE A 232 -22.42 -4.78 -13.35
N LEU A 233 -23.58 -4.47 -12.75
CA LEU A 233 -24.88 -4.64 -13.41
C LEU A 233 -25.02 -3.76 -14.68
N LEU A 234 -24.53 -2.52 -14.64
CA LEU A 234 -24.52 -1.62 -15.79
C LEU A 234 -23.65 -2.16 -16.94
N VAL A 235 -22.47 -2.70 -16.63
CA VAL A 235 -21.59 -3.33 -17.62
C VAL A 235 -22.27 -4.55 -18.25
N PHE A 236 -22.88 -5.42 -17.44
CA PHE A 236 -23.63 -6.57 -17.94
C PHE A 236 -24.82 -6.14 -18.82
N SER A 237 -25.58 -5.13 -18.40
CA SER A 237 -26.69 -4.59 -19.18
C SER A 237 -26.22 -4.03 -20.53
N SER A 238 -25.14 -3.25 -20.53
CA SER A 238 -24.53 -2.72 -21.76
C SER A 238 -24.08 -3.84 -22.68
N PHE A 239 -23.53 -4.93 -22.15
CA PHE A 239 -23.10 -6.08 -22.93
C PHE A 239 -24.28 -6.82 -23.58
N ILE A 240 -25.39 -7.00 -22.85
CA ILE A 240 -26.62 -7.59 -23.39
C ILE A 240 -27.17 -6.72 -24.53
N ILE A 241 -27.27 -5.41 -24.32
CA ILE A 241 -27.74 -4.46 -25.34
C ILE A 241 -26.83 -4.54 -26.58
N PHE A 242 -25.51 -4.54 -26.38
CA PHE A 242 -24.54 -4.65 -27.48
C PHE A 242 -24.72 -5.94 -28.29
N ILE A 243 -24.89 -7.08 -27.63
CA ILE A 243 -25.13 -8.37 -28.32
C ILE A 243 -26.41 -8.32 -29.15
N LEU A 244 -27.50 -7.77 -28.59
CA LEU A 244 -28.79 -7.66 -29.29
C LEU A 244 -28.68 -6.77 -30.53
N TYR A 245 -28.03 -5.61 -30.41
CA TYR A 245 -27.82 -4.70 -31.52
C TYR A 245 -26.88 -5.29 -32.57
N ALA A 246 -25.77 -5.90 -32.16
CA ALA A 246 -24.84 -6.56 -33.07
C ALA A 246 -25.53 -7.69 -33.85
N GLY A 247 -26.38 -8.49 -33.19
CA GLY A 247 -27.16 -9.55 -33.84
C GLY A 247 -28.14 -9.01 -34.88
N ARG A 248 -28.86 -7.93 -34.55
CA ARG A 248 -29.78 -7.26 -35.50
C ARG A 248 -29.03 -6.63 -36.66
N PHE A 249 -27.93 -5.94 -36.38
CA PHE A 249 -27.07 -5.33 -37.38
C PHE A 249 -26.47 -6.37 -38.33
N TRP A 250 -26.07 -7.54 -37.82
CA TRP A 250 -25.54 -8.61 -38.66
C TRP A 250 -26.60 -9.19 -39.60
N LYS A 251 -27.83 -9.38 -39.11
CA LYS A 251 -28.97 -9.79 -39.96
C LYS A 251 -29.24 -8.76 -41.05
N PHE A 252 -29.22 -7.47 -40.70
CA PHE A 252 -29.38 -6.39 -41.67
C PHE A 252 -28.29 -6.40 -42.75
N LEU A 253 -27.02 -6.55 -42.37
CA LEU A 253 -25.91 -6.62 -43.33
C LEU A 253 -26.05 -7.82 -44.28
N ILE A 254 -26.36 -9.01 -43.76
CA ILE A 254 -26.59 -10.20 -44.60
C ILE A 254 -27.71 -9.93 -45.61
N GLU A 255 -28.79 -9.31 -45.16
CA GLU A 255 -29.93 -9.02 -46.02
C GLU A 255 -29.62 -7.94 -47.07
N GLN A 256 -28.83 -6.93 -46.70
CA GLN A 256 -28.36 -5.90 -47.63
C GLN A 256 -27.43 -6.49 -48.70
N THR A 257 -26.47 -7.33 -48.32
CA THR A 257 -25.59 -8.04 -49.27
C THR A 257 -26.37 -8.96 -50.21
N ARG A 258 -27.41 -9.64 -49.69
CA ARG A 258 -28.30 -10.46 -50.54
C ARG A 258 -29.06 -9.60 -51.56
N ARG A 259 -29.55 -8.43 -51.16
CA ARG A 259 -30.27 -7.51 -52.06
C ARG A 259 -29.34 -6.88 -53.09
N SER A 260 -28.15 -6.47 -52.71
CA SER A 260 -27.16 -5.92 -53.65
C SER A 260 -26.73 -6.95 -54.69
N HIS A 261 -26.44 -8.18 -54.26
CA HIS A 261 -26.09 -9.27 -55.18
C HIS A 261 -27.24 -9.61 -56.14
N LYS A 262 -28.49 -9.61 -55.67
CA LYS A 262 -29.65 -9.79 -56.55
C LYS A 262 -29.76 -8.67 -57.59
N ALA A 263 -29.54 -7.42 -57.18
CA ALA A 263 -29.58 -6.25 -58.08
C ALA A 263 -28.44 -6.27 -59.11
N GLU A 264 -27.25 -6.71 -58.70
CA GLU A 264 -26.10 -6.89 -59.60
C GLU A 264 -26.37 -7.99 -60.65
N VAL A 265 -26.88 -9.15 -60.22
CA VAL A 265 -27.25 -10.23 -61.14
C VAL A 265 -28.35 -9.82 -62.11
N SER A 266 -29.40 -9.11 -61.64
CA SER A 266 -30.45 -8.62 -62.53
C SER A 266 -29.91 -7.59 -63.53
N PHE A 267 -29.05 -6.68 -63.08
CA PHE A 267 -28.43 -5.69 -63.95
C PHE A 267 -27.58 -6.34 -65.04
N LEU A 268 -26.76 -7.34 -64.70
CA LEU A 268 -25.97 -8.09 -65.68
C LEU A 268 -26.84 -8.86 -66.67
N ALA A 269 -27.92 -9.50 -66.21
CA ALA A 269 -28.86 -10.21 -67.08
C ALA A 269 -29.63 -9.27 -68.02
N ASP A 270 -30.05 -8.10 -67.55
CA ASP A 270 -30.70 -7.08 -68.38
C ASP A 270 -29.72 -6.48 -69.40
N LYS A 271 -28.46 -6.29 -69.02
CA LYS A 271 -27.40 -5.86 -69.93
C LYS A 271 -27.15 -6.90 -71.04
N GLU A 272 -27.05 -8.18 -70.69
CA GLU A 272 -26.85 -9.26 -71.66
C GLU A 272 -28.04 -9.39 -72.63
N LYS A 273 -29.27 -9.21 -72.17
CA LYS A 273 -30.45 -9.16 -73.05
C LYS A 273 -30.42 -7.96 -73.99
N ALA A 274 -30.01 -6.79 -73.52
CA ALA A 274 -29.89 -5.60 -74.36
C ALA A 274 -28.79 -5.77 -75.42
N GLU A 275 -27.65 -6.36 -75.07
CA GLU A 275 -26.56 -6.66 -76.01
C GLU A 275 -26.96 -7.73 -77.04
N ASN A 276 -27.66 -8.80 -76.62
CA ASN A 276 -28.15 -9.84 -77.53
C ASN A 276 -29.29 -9.36 -78.44
N GLY A 277 -30.16 -8.45 -77.96
CA GLY A 277 -31.20 -7.81 -78.78
C GLY A 277 -30.62 -6.86 -79.83
N PHE A 278 -29.47 -6.25 -79.55
CA PHE A 278 -28.73 -5.41 -80.51
C PHE A 278 -28.02 -6.20 -81.62
N LEU A 279 -27.81 -7.52 -81.42
CA LEU A 279 -27.17 -8.41 -82.38
C LEU A 279 -28.17 -9.24 -83.20
N SER A 280 -29.48 -9.08 -82.93
CA SER A 280 -30.57 -9.77 -83.62
C SER A 280 -31.38 -8.90 -84.58
N ASP A 281 -31.08 -7.61 -84.67
CA ASP A 281 -31.56 -6.66 -85.70
C ASP A 281 -30.46 -6.42 -86.75
#